data_AF-A0A9D7A368-F1
#
_entry.id   AF-A0A9D7A368-F1
#
_cell.length_a   1.000
_cell.length_b   1.000
_cell.length_c   1.000
_cell.angle_alpha   90.00
_cell.angle_beta   90.00
_cell.angle_gamma   90.00
#
_symmetry.space_group_name_H-M   'P 1'
#
loop_
_entity.id
_entity.type
_entity.pdbx_description
1 polymer ?
#
loop_
_entity_poly.entity_id
_entity_poly.type
_entity_poly.pdbx_seq_one_letter_code
_entity_poly.pdbx_strand_id
1 'polypeptide(L)'
;ALSYIFYRRANRTITVPWARKGNILLAVMFGAGMVNIVWLAVYGFYVPASVRVGLSSPQAFTTLTVVVAGLLINRVMLRKAIVHGSVVWGKMSVRGMVTLFGLAASFTWVMGLMGYIRSSGRLAWHVNELMPDASPWAYTPTLAFAAKMVTVNMVVFWMTALLLFWLSSRDQRPLPEMDAAAENQPLFPPSPQEAQPS
;
A
#
# COMPACT_ATOMS: atom_id res chain seq x y z
N ALA A 1 5.65 -2.62 -8.26
CA ALA A 1 6.76 -3.51 -8.67
C ALA A 1 7.71 -3.85 -7.52
N LEU A 2 8.26 -2.86 -6.81
CA LEU A 2 9.25 -3.07 -5.75
C LEU A 2 8.76 -4.02 -4.63
N SER A 3 7.54 -3.81 -4.12
CA SER A 3 6.94 -4.67 -3.09
C SER A 3 6.82 -6.13 -3.54
N TYR A 4 6.53 -6.36 -4.82
CA TYR A 4 6.45 -7.69 -5.40
C TYR A 4 7.83 -8.36 -5.54
N ILE A 5 8.85 -7.58 -5.89
CA ILE A 5 10.25 -8.05 -5.91
C ILE A 5 10.68 -8.45 -4.49
N PHE A 6 10.36 -7.64 -3.48
CA PHE A 6 10.65 -7.96 -2.08
C PHE A 6 9.88 -9.20 -1.61
N TYR A 7 8.60 -9.33 -1.93
CA TYR A 7 7.81 -10.52 -1.61
C TYR A 7 8.46 -11.80 -2.16
N ARG A 8 8.90 -11.81 -3.44
CA ARG A 8 9.57 -12.97 -4.02
C ARG A 8 10.93 -13.28 -3.38
N ARG A 9 11.60 -12.29 -2.81
CA ARG A 9 12.90 -12.42 -2.14
C ARG A 9 12.77 -12.78 -0.66
N ALA A 10 11.64 -12.45 -0.03
CA ALA A 10 11.44 -12.65 1.40
C ALA A 10 11.60 -14.12 1.82
N ASN A 11 11.31 -15.07 0.94
CA ASN A 11 11.47 -16.50 1.18
C ASN A 11 12.59 -17.16 0.35
N ARG A 12 13.51 -16.38 -0.25
CA ARG A 12 14.51 -16.89 -1.19
C ARG A 12 15.86 -16.22 -0.99
N THR A 13 16.92 -16.98 -0.73
CA THR A 13 18.28 -16.45 -0.74
C THR A 13 18.89 -16.51 -2.14
N ILE A 14 19.47 -15.40 -2.57
CA ILE A 14 20.05 -15.26 -3.91
C ILE A 14 21.46 -15.85 -3.88
N THR A 15 21.66 -16.93 -4.64
CA THR A 15 22.91 -17.72 -4.69
C THR A 15 23.81 -17.38 -5.89
N VAL A 16 23.37 -16.48 -6.77
CA VAL A 16 24.08 -16.15 -8.02
C VAL A 16 25.33 -15.32 -7.70
N PRO A 17 26.50 -15.61 -8.31
CA PRO A 17 27.77 -14.89 -8.01
C PRO A 17 27.71 -13.39 -8.34
N TRP A 18 26.81 -12.99 -9.23
CA TRP A 18 26.59 -11.58 -9.61
C TRP A 18 25.54 -10.87 -8.74
N ALA A 19 25.09 -11.45 -7.62
CA ALA A 19 24.02 -10.90 -6.78
C ALA A 19 24.26 -9.43 -6.35
N ARG A 20 25.50 -9.08 -5.98
CA ARG A 20 25.86 -7.73 -5.55
C ARG A 20 25.69 -6.71 -6.68
N LYS A 21 26.23 -7.01 -7.86
CA LYS A 21 26.13 -6.15 -9.04
C LYS A 21 24.68 -6.04 -9.52
N GLY A 22 23.89 -7.11 -9.43
CA GLY A 22 22.45 -7.09 -9.76
C GLY A 22 21.58 -6.31 -8.80
N ASN A 23 21.89 -6.33 -7.50
CA ASN A 23 21.22 -5.49 -6.53
C ASN A 23 21.54 -4.01 -6.74
N ILE A 24 22.79 -3.69 -7.07
CA ILE A 24 23.19 -2.32 -7.43
C ILE A 24 22.45 -1.86 -8.70
N LEU A 25 22.42 -2.70 -9.74
CA LEU A 25 21.69 -2.36 -10.98
C LEU A 25 20.20 -2.13 -10.71
N LEU A 26 19.55 -2.99 -9.92
CA LEU A 26 18.16 -2.80 -9.51
C LEU A 26 17.98 -1.49 -8.73
N ALA A 27 18.85 -1.22 -7.76
CA ALA A 27 18.78 0.00 -6.95
C ALA A 27 18.95 1.26 -7.81
N VAL A 28 19.92 1.28 -8.72
CA VAL A 28 20.15 2.39 -9.65
C VAL A 28 18.96 2.58 -10.59
N MET A 29 18.40 1.50 -11.13
CA MET A 29 17.27 1.59 -12.05
C MET A 29 16.00 2.10 -11.35
N PHE A 30 15.67 1.60 -10.15
CA PHE A 30 14.56 2.13 -9.36
C PHE A 30 14.82 3.58 -8.91
N GLY A 31 16.06 3.91 -8.54
CA GLY A 31 16.48 5.26 -8.17
C GLY A 31 16.36 6.24 -9.33
N ALA A 32 16.85 5.88 -10.52
CA ALA A 32 16.74 6.69 -11.73
C ALA A 32 15.28 6.90 -12.14
N GLY A 33 14.44 5.85 -12.06
CA GLY A 33 13.00 5.96 -12.27
C GLY A 33 12.34 6.92 -11.28
N MET A 34 12.69 6.84 -10.00
CA MET A 34 12.19 7.75 -8.97
C MET A 34 12.59 9.19 -9.27
N VAL A 35 13.86 9.45 -9.56
CA VAL A 35 14.38 10.78 -9.88
C VAL A 35 13.66 11.36 -11.10
N ASN A 36 13.46 10.56 -12.16
CA ASN A 36 12.75 10.99 -13.35
C ASN A 36 11.28 11.38 -13.04
N ILE A 37 10.57 10.58 -12.26
CA ILE A 37 9.17 10.85 -11.88
C ILE A 37 9.08 12.09 -10.99
N VAL A 38 9.98 12.23 -10.01
CA VAL A 38 10.02 13.42 -9.14
C VAL A 38 10.33 14.67 -9.95
N TRP A 39 11.29 14.59 -10.88
CA TRP A 39 11.59 15.69 -11.79
C TRP A 39 10.38 16.10 -12.64
N LEU A 40 9.70 15.13 -13.26
CA LEU A 40 8.46 15.36 -14.02
C LEU A 40 7.35 15.95 -13.16
N ALA A 41 7.23 15.53 -11.90
CA ALA A 41 6.26 16.08 -10.95
C ALA A 41 6.57 17.55 -10.61
N VAL A 42 7.83 17.88 -10.32
CA VAL A 42 8.27 19.27 -10.07
C VAL A 42 8.07 20.13 -11.31
N TYR A 43 8.44 19.64 -12.50
CA TYR A 43 8.19 20.34 -13.76
C TYR A 43 6.68 20.57 -13.99
N GLY A 44 5.85 19.57 -13.67
CA GLY A 44 4.39 19.66 -13.76
C GLY A 44 3.76 20.77 -12.90
N PHE A 45 4.44 21.25 -11.85
CA PHE A 45 3.97 22.41 -11.08
C PHE A 45 4.04 23.73 -11.86
N TYR A 46 4.98 23.85 -12.79
CA TYR A 46 5.22 25.08 -13.54
C TYR A 46 4.51 25.12 -14.90
N VAL A 47 3.81 24.04 -15.27
CA VAL A 47 3.21 23.86 -16.60
C VAL A 47 1.67 24.02 -16.55
N PRO A 48 1.04 24.68 -17.54
CA PRO A 48 -0.42 24.79 -17.64
C PRO A 48 -1.14 23.44 -17.64
N ALA A 49 -2.37 23.41 -17.13
CA ALA A 49 -3.12 22.17 -16.89
C ALA A 49 -3.32 21.29 -18.14
N SER A 50 -3.49 21.89 -19.32
CA SER A 50 -3.65 21.17 -20.59
C SER A 50 -2.42 20.37 -21.00
N VAL A 51 -1.21 20.94 -20.81
CA VAL A 51 0.06 20.28 -21.13
C VAL A 51 0.48 19.30 -20.03
N ARG A 52 0.06 19.54 -18.78
CA ARG A 52 0.31 18.66 -17.65
C ARG A 52 -0.31 17.26 -17.80
N VAL A 53 -1.45 17.14 -18.49
CA VAL A 53 -2.04 15.83 -18.81
C VAL A 53 -1.12 15.03 -19.73
N GLY A 54 -0.43 15.71 -20.67
CA GLY A 54 0.58 15.11 -21.54
C GLY A 54 1.79 14.55 -20.80
N LEU A 55 2.14 15.09 -19.62
CA LEU A 55 3.22 14.57 -18.76
C LEU A 55 2.89 13.20 -18.14
N SER A 56 1.65 12.71 -18.26
CA SER A 56 1.29 11.34 -17.86
C SER A 56 1.95 10.28 -18.74
N SER A 57 2.15 10.55 -20.04
CA SER A 57 2.71 9.55 -20.95
C SER A 57 4.18 9.23 -20.64
N PRO A 58 5.10 10.20 -20.41
CA PRO A 58 6.47 9.88 -20.02
C PRO A 58 6.53 9.20 -18.65
N GLN A 59 5.67 9.59 -17.70
CA GLN A 59 5.58 8.94 -16.39
C GLN A 59 5.15 7.46 -16.52
N ALA A 60 4.19 7.17 -17.40
CA ALA A 60 3.75 5.81 -17.68
C ALA A 60 4.87 4.98 -18.34
N PHE A 61 5.59 5.53 -19.32
CA PHE A 61 6.70 4.82 -19.97
C PHE A 61 7.88 4.56 -19.02
N THR A 62 8.25 5.54 -18.19
CA THR A 62 9.31 5.36 -17.18
C THR A 62 8.92 4.26 -16.19
N THR A 63 7.70 4.30 -15.65
CA THR A 63 7.24 3.29 -14.69
C THR A 63 7.15 1.90 -15.31
N LEU A 64 6.60 1.78 -16.52
CA LEU A 64 6.50 0.51 -17.25
C LEU A 64 7.89 -0.08 -17.49
N THR A 65 8.84 0.73 -17.97
CA THR A 65 10.23 0.31 -18.21
C THR A 65 10.87 -0.22 -16.93
N VAL A 66 10.78 0.53 -15.83
CA VAL A 66 11.34 0.12 -14.52
C VAL A 66 10.66 -1.15 -14.00
N VAL A 67 9.35 -1.31 -14.17
CA VAL A 67 8.62 -2.52 -13.78
C VAL A 67 9.11 -3.72 -14.59
N VAL A 68 9.06 -3.64 -15.92
CA VAL A 68 9.39 -4.77 -16.80
C VAL A 68 10.86 -5.16 -16.62
N ALA A 69 11.78 -4.20 -16.73
CA ALA A 69 13.21 -4.47 -16.58
C ALA A 69 13.54 -4.98 -15.17
N GLY A 70 12.96 -4.40 -14.12
CA GLY A 70 13.19 -4.82 -12.74
C GLY A 70 12.68 -6.22 -12.44
N LEU A 71 11.51 -6.59 -13.00
CA LEU A 71 10.99 -7.93 -12.88
C LEU A 71 11.83 -8.95 -13.65
N LEU A 72 12.31 -8.60 -14.84
CA LEU A 72 13.19 -9.48 -15.64
C LEU A 72 14.53 -9.72 -14.94
N ILE A 73 15.20 -8.65 -14.49
CA ILE A 73 16.46 -8.75 -13.74
C ILE A 73 16.24 -9.59 -12.48
N ASN A 74 15.18 -9.32 -11.71
CA ASN A 74 14.88 -10.10 -10.52
C ASN A 74 14.57 -11.56 -10.84
N ARG A 75 13.89 -11.87 -11.93
CA ARG A 75 13.61 -13.25 -12.37
C ARG A 75 14.89 -13.99 -12.71
N VAL A 76 15.85 -13.36 -13.38
CA VAL A 76 17.16 -13.94 -13.71
C VAL A 76 17.97 -14.17 -12.42
N MET A 77 17.99 -13.21 -11.51
CA MET A 77 18.68 -13.34 -10.22
C MET A 77 18.13 -14.48 -9.35
N LEU A 78 16.85 -14.82 -9.48
CA LEU A 78 16.20 -15.87 -8.71
C LEU A 78 16.32 -17.28 -9.33
N ARG A 79 16.99 -17.46 -10.49
CA ARG A 79 17.01 -18.73 -11.24
C ARG A 79 17.69 -19.93 -10.54
N LYS A 80 18.30 -19.75 -9.36
CA LYS A 80 18.88 -20.83 -8.54
C LYS A 80 18.74 -20.58 -7.02
N ALA A 81 17.78 -19.73 -6.65
CA ALA A 81 17.65 -19.28 -5.27
C ALA A 81 17.14 -20.40 -4.35
N ILE A 82 17.71 -20.49 -3.15
CA ILE A 82 17.31 -21.50 -2.14
C ILE A 82 16.06 -21.00 -1.42
N VAL A 83 15.00 -21.81 -1.42
CA VAL A 83 13.71 -21.48 -0.79
C VAL A 83 13.75 -21.88 0.67
N HIS A 84 13.44 -20.95 1.58
CA HIS A 84 13.57 -21.16 3.03
C HIS A 84 12.22 -21.58 3.66
N GLY A 85 11.81 -22.82 3.42
CA GLY A 85 10.65 -23.42 4.11
C GLY A 85 9.28 -22.77 3.81
N SER A 86 8.24 -23.28 4.47
CA SER A 86 6.86 -22.80 4.30
C SER A 86 6.61 -21.54 5.12
N VAL A 87 5.85 -20.61 4.55
CA VAL A 87 5.42 -19.39 5.25
C VAL A 87 4.40 -19.79 6.31
N VAL A 88 4.77 -19.67 7.58
CA VAL A 88 3.87 -19.94 8.71
C VAL A 88 3.00 -18.70 8.95
N TRP A 89 1.72 -18.82 8.63
CA TRP A 89 0.72 -17.79 8.91
C TRP A 89 0.55 -17.63 10.43
N GLY A 90 0.36 -16.40 10.90
CA GLY A 90 0.19 -16.07 12.32
C GLY A 90 1.46 -15.66 13.08
N LYS A 91 2.67 -15.93 12.55
CA LYS A 91 3.94 -15.45 13.14
C LYS A 91 4.47 -14.23 12.37
N MET A 92 3.81 -13.07 12.52
CA MET A 92 4.27 -11.82 11.92
C MET A 92 5.22 -11.08 12.86
N SER A 93 6.37 -10.64 12.36
CA SER A 93 7.28 -9.80 13.14
C SER A 93 6.62 -8.45 13.47
N VAL A 94 6.92 -7.90 14.66
CA VAL A 94 6.45 -6.56 15.09
C VAL A 94 6.84 -5.48 14.07
N ARG A 95 8.04 -5.58 13.50
CA ARG A 95 8.52 -4.67 12.45
C ARG A 95 7.65 -4.74 11.19
N GLY A 96 7.17 -5.93 10.83
CA GLY A 96 6.24 -6.14 9.72
C GLY A 96 4.89 -5.47 9.94
N MET A 97 4.31 -5.61 11.14
CA MET A 97 3.05 -4.95 11.50
C MET A 97 3.15 -3.42 11.42
N VAL A 98 4.19 -2.82 12.01
CA VAL A 98 4.41 -1.36 11.94
C VAL A 98 4.57 -0.89 10.49
N THR A 99 5.29 -1.66 9.67
CA THR A 99 5.48 -1.33 8.25
C THR A 99 4.17 -1.39 7.47
N LEU A 100 3.29 -2.37 7.76
CA LEU A 100 1.98 -2.46 7.11
C LEU A 100 1.07 -1.29 7.48
N PHE A 101 1.04 -0.89 8.75
CA PHE A 101 0.31 0.30 9.18
C PHE A 101 0.84 1.58 8.51
N GLY A 102 2.17 1.76 8.48
CA GLY A 102 2.80 2.89 7.79
C GLY A 102 2.54 2.89 6.28
N LEU A 103 2.49 1.71 5.65
CA LEU A 103 2.16 1.56 4.24
C LEU A 103 0.69 1.93 3.96
N ALA A 104 -0.24 1.46 4.80
CA ALA A 104 -1.65 1.83 4.71
C ALA A 104 -1.85 3.35 4.88
N ALA A 105 -1.11 3.96 5.82
CA ALA A 105 -1.12 5.39 5.98
C ALA A 105 -0.58 6.10 4.73
N SER A 106 0.56 5.66 4.20
CA SER A 106 1.12 6.24 2.98
C SER A 106 0.16 6.16 1.79
N PHE A 107 -0.54 5.02 1.62
CA PHE A 107 -1.53 4.85 0.54
C PHE A 107 -2.73 5.77 0.68
N THR A 108 -3.29 5.89 1.89
CA THR A 108 -4.42 6.79 2.14
C THR A 108 -4.06 8.24 1.87
N TRP A 109 -2.84 8.66 2.23
CA TRP A 109 -2.34 10.01 1.93
C TRP A 109 -2.23 10.27 0.42
N VAL A 110 -1.56 9.40 -0.34
CA VAL A 110 -1.39 9.56 -1.79
C VAL A 110 -2.74 9.52 -2.52
N MET A 111 -3.65 8.65 -2.10
CA MET A 111 -5.00 8.56 -2.68
C MET A 111 -5.80 9.85 -2.47
N GLY A 112 -5.72 10.44 -1.27
CA GLY A 112 -6.36 11.72 -0.98
C GLY A 112 -5.82 12.85 -1.87
N LEU A 113 -4.49 12.90 -2.05
CA LEU A 113 -3.86 13.91 -2.90
C LEU A 113 -4.20 13.74 -4.38
N MET A 114 -4.16 12.50 -4.90
CA MET A 114 -4.52 12.23 -6.29
C MET A 114 -6.00 12.50 -6.57
N GLY A 115 -6.88 12.22 -5.59
CA GLY A 115 -8.29 12.58 -5.63
C GLY A 115 -8.50 14.09 -5.83
N TYR A 116 -7.75 14.90 -5.08
CA TYR A 116 -7.77 16.36 -5.23
C TYR A 116 -7.27 16.83 -6.59
N ILE A 117 -6.15 16.28 -7.09
CA ILE A 117 -5.62 16.66 -8.40
C ILE A 117 -6.66 16.43 -9.50
N ARG A 118 -7.40 15.31 -9.44
CA ARG A 118 -8.46 15.02 -10.40
C ARG A 118 -9.69 15.94 -10.24
N SER A 119 -10.13 16.21 -9.01
CA SER A 119 -11.31 17.06 -8.81
C SER A 119 -11.02 18.54 -9.11
N SER A 120 -9.82 19.01 -8.79
CA SER A 120 -9.40 20.40 -9.02
C SER A 120 -9.40 20.82 -10.49
N GLY A 121 -9.11 19.90 -11.41
CA GLY A 121 -9.19 20.18 -12.85
C GLY A 121 -10.61 20.44 -13.37
N ARG A 122 -11.64 20.06 -12.61
CA ARG A 122 -13.06 20.24 -12.98
C ARG A 122 -13.71 21.45 -12.29
N LEU A 123 -13.11 21.98 -11.23
CA LEU A 123 -13.67 23.09 -10.44
C LEU A 123 -13.69 24.42 -11.20
N ALA A 124 -12.84 24.60 -12.21
CA ALA A 124 -12.82 25.81 -13.05
C ALA A 124 -13.97 25.87 -14.08
N TRP A 125 -14.82 24.85 -14.14
CA TRP A 125 -15.89 24.71 -15.13
C TRP A 125 -17.24 24.66 -14.44
N HIS A 126 -18.15 25.55 -14.85
CA HIS A 126 -19.56 25.47 -14.45
C HIS A 126 -20.26 24.34 -15.22
N VAL A 127 -19.96 24.23 -16.52
CA VAL A 127 -20.31 23.09 -17.38
C VAL A 127 -19.03 22.62 -18.07
N ASN A 128 -18.73 21.33 -17.95
CA ASN A 128 -17.47 20.75 -18.44
C ASN A 128 -17.24 21.10 -19.92
N GLU A 129 -16.10 21.73 -20.21
CA GLU A 129 -15.63 22.15 -21.55
C GLU A 129 -16.53 23.14 -22.31
N LEU A 130 -17.69 23.51 -21.76
CA LEU A 130 -18.67 24.41 -22.38
C LEU A 130 -18.70 25.81 -21.75
N MET A 131 -18.59 25.89 -20.42
CA MET A 131 -18.71 27.16 -19.69
C MET A 131 -17.69 27.22 -18.54
N PRO A 132 -16.57 27.93 -18.71
CA PRO A 132 -15.62 28.18 -17.63
C PRO A 132 -16.22 29.15 -16.60
N ASP A 133 -15.96 28.92 -15.33
CA ASP A 133 -16.37 29.83 -14.24
C ASP A 133 -15.39 31.01 -14.16
N ALA A 134 -15.82 32.16 -14.70
CA ALA A 134 -15.04 33.41 -14.71
C ALA A 134 -15.45 34.38 -13.59
N SER A 135 -16.27 33.93 -12.63
CA SER A 135 -16.71 34.80 -11.54
C SER A 135 -15.53 35.21 -10.64
N PRO A 136 -15.54 36.43 -10.07
CA PRO A 136 -14.49 36.89 -9.15
C PRO A 136 -14.31 36.02 -7.90
N TRP A 137 -15.29 35.16 -7.62
CA TRP A 137 -15.34 34.26 -6.47
C TRP A 137 -14.91 32.82 -6.80
N ALA A 138 -14.48 32.56 -8.04
CA ALA A 138 -13.96 31.27 -8.47
C ALA A 138 -12.58 30.99 -7.85
N TYR A 139 -12.56 30.62 -6.58
CA TYR A 139 -11.34 30.28 -5.85
C TYR A 139 -11.08 28.78 -5.91
N THR A 140 -10.19 28.36 -6.82
CA THR A 140 -9.65 27.00 -6.78
C THR A 140 -8.42 27.00 -5.86
N PRO A 141 -8.42 26.24 -4.75
CA PRO A 141 -7.28 26.25 -3.85
C PRO A 141 -5.99 25.81 -4.56
N THR A 142 -4.87 26.42 -4.20
CA THR A 142 -3.57 25.98 -4.73
C THR A 142 -3.30 24.54 -4.28
N LEU A 143 -2.54 23.79 -5.10
CA LEU A 143 -2.17 22.41 -4.75
C LEU A 143 -1.42 22.34 -3.41
N ALA A 144 -0.64 23.36 -3.07
CA ALA A 144 0.04 23.48 -1.78
C ALA A 144 -0.93 23.64 -0.61
N PHE A 145 -1.99 24.45 -0.76
CA PHE A 145 -3.01 24.60 0.26
C PHE A 145 -3.78 23.29 0.46
N ALA A 146 -4.20 22.64 -0.63
CA ALA A 146 -4.90 21.37 -0.57
C ALA A 146 -4.05 20.25 0.04
N ALA A 147 -2.75 20.18 -0.30
CA ALA A 147 -1.83 19.22 0.29
C ALA A 147 -1.74 19.37 1.81
N LYS A 148 -1.65 20.61 2.32
CA LYS A 148 -1.67 20.88 3.77
C LYS A 148 -2.96 20.37 4.41
N MET A 149 -4.12 20.70 3.84
CA MET A 149 -5.42 20.27 4.38
C MET A 149 -5.60 18.75 4.35
N VAL A 150 -5.17 18.08 3.29
CA VAL A 150 -5.20 16.61 3.19
C VAL A 150 -4.28 15.99 4.24
N THR A 151 -3.07 16.51 4.44
CA THR A 151 -2.15 16.02 5.47
C THR A 151 -2.73 16.21 6.88
N VAL A 152 -3.40 17.33 7.16
CA VAL A 152 -4.07 17.54 8.45
C VAL A 152 -5.17 16.49 8.68
N ASN A 153 -6.08 16.31 7.72
CA ASN A 153 -7.14 15.30 7.81
C ASN A 153 -6.58 13.89 8.02
N MET A 154 -5.52 13.57 7.28
CA MET A 154 -4.82 12.31 7.34
C MET A 154 -4.23 12.04 8.73
N VAL A 155 -3.56 13.02 9.34
CA VAL A 155 -3.02 12.91 10.69
C VAL A 155 -4.14 12.74 11.71
N VAL A 156 -5.22 13.53 11.63
CA VAL A 156 -6.36 13.43 12.55
C VAL A 156 -7.01 12.04 12.49
N PHE A 157 -7.26 11.53 11.27
CA PHE A 157 -7.85 10.20 11.07
C PHE A 157 -6.98 9.10 11.67
N TRP A 158 -5.69 9.07 11.34
CA TRP A 158 -4.78 8.04 11.84
C TRP A 158 -4.51 8.14 13.34
N MET A 159 -4.42 9.36 13.88
CA MET A 159 -4.36 9.56 15.33
C MET A 159 -5.59 8.97 16.02
N THR A 160 -6.79 9.22 15.49
CA THR A 160 -8.04 8.68 16.04
C THR A 160 -8.09 7.16 15.93
N ALA A 161 -7.68 6.59 14.79
CA ALA A 161 -7.61 5.14 14.60
C ALA A 161 -6.63 4.47 15.59
N LEU A 162 -5.44 5.04 15.77
CA LEU A 162 -4.45 4.55 16.73
C LEU A 162 -4.94 4.68 18.18
N LEU A 163 -5.63 5.78 18.52
CA LEU A 163 -6.26 5.97 19.83
C LEU A 163 -7.34 4.93 20.10
N LEU A 164 -8.18 4.59 19.12
CA LEU A 164 -9.17 3.52 19.25
C LEU A 164 -8.53 2.16 19.51
N PHE A 165 -7.50 1.79 18.73
CA PHE A 165 -6.77 0.54 18.96
C PHE A 165 -6.07 0.52 20.32
N TRP A 166 -5.54 1.65 20.77
CA TRP A 166 -4.93 1.78 22.09
C TRP A 166 -5.94 1.68 23.23
N LEU A 167 -7.15 2.24 23.06
CA LEU A 167 -8.21 2.10 24.04
C LEU A 167 -8.74 0.66 24.10
N SER A 168 -8.93 0.03 22.93
CA SER A 168 -9.37 -1.37 22.82
C SER A 168 -8.35 -2.34 23.42
N SER A 169 -7.05 -2.10 23.26
CA SER A 169 -6.03 -2.97 23.86
C SER A 169 -5.96 -2.85 25.39
N ARG A 170 -6.41 -1.73 25.97
CA ARG A 170 -6.54 -1.58 27.43
C ARG A 170 -7.77 -2.26 28.01
N ASP A 171 -8.82 -2.46 27.21
CA ASP A 171 -10.08 -3.07 27.65
C ASP A 171 -10.09 -4.61 27.49
N GLN A 172 -8.95 -5.23 27.16
CA GLN A 172 -8.81 -6.69 27.13
C GLN A 172 -8.83 -7.27 28.54
N ARG A 173 -10.03 -7.34 29.14
CA ARG A 173 -10.29 -8.23 30.26
C ARG A 173 -10.16 -9.66 29.75
N PRO A 174 -9.46 -10.57 30.46
CA PRO A 174 -9.49 -11.98 30.11
C PRO A 174 -10.96 -12.39 30.06
N LEU A 175 -11.43 -12.81 28.89
CA LEU A 175 -12.75 -13.43 28.77
C LEU A 175 -12.75 -14.59 29.78
N PRO A 176 -13.79 -14.73 30.62
CA PRO A 176 -13.95 -15.92 31.44
C PRO A 176 -13.77 -17.11 30.49
N GLU A 177 -12.84 -17.99 30.84
CA GLU A 177 -12.58 -19.23 30.15
C GLU A 177 -13.95 -19.90 29.96
N MET A 178 -14.52 -19.81 28.75
CA MET A 178 -15.71 -20.59 28.44
C MET A 178 -15.23 -22.02 28.51
N ASP A 179 -15.64 -22.71 29.57
CA ASP A 179 -15.15 -23.99 30.01
C ASP A 179 -14.78 -24.87 28.82
N ALA A 180 -13.48 -25.19 28.69
CA ALA A 180 -12.98 -26.26 27.83
C ALA A 180 -13.62 -27.65 28.15
N ALA A 181 -14.45 -27.71 29.19
CA ALA A 181 -15.33 -28.83 29.51
C ALA A 181 -16.55 -28.95 28.59
N ALA A 182 -17.02 -27.86 27.96
CA ALA A 182 -18.18 -27.90 27.06
C ALA A 182 -17.84 -28.46 25.66
N GLU A 183 -16.58 -28.34 25.23
CA GLU A 183 -16.11 -28.86 23.93
C GLU A 183 -15.95 -30.40 23.94
N ASN A 184 -15.81 -31.01 25.11
CA ASN A 184 -15.67 -32.46 25.29
C ASN A 184 -16.97 -33.17 25.71
N GLN A 185 -18.09 -32.47 25.81
CA GLN A 185 -19.38 -33.12 26.02
C GLN A 185 -19.94 -33.59 24.66
N PRO A 186 -20.22 -34.90 24.48
CA PRO A 186 -20.87 -35.36 23.27
C PRO A 186 -22.22 -34.64 23.14
N LEU A 187 -22.42 -33.99 22.00
CA LEU A 187 -23.59 -33.14 21.72
C LEU A 187 -24.93 -33.90 21.76
N PHE A 188 -24.88 -35.23 21.85
CA PHE A 188 -26.02 -36.13 21.96
C PHE A 188 -25.73 -37.19 23.04
N PRO A 189 -26.65 -37.46 23.98
CA PRO A 189 -26.53 -38.63 24.84
C PRO A 189 -26.57 -39.91 23.97
N PRO A 190 -25.79 -40.95 24.32
CA PRO A 190 -25.80 -42.22 23.57
C PRO A 190 -27.22 -42.80 23.56
N SER A 191 -27.65 -43.30 22.40
CA SER A 191 -28.95 -43.91 22.24
C SER A 191 -29.03 -45.21 23.06
N PRO A 192 -30.21 -45.58 23.61
CA PRO A 192 -30.35 -46.75 24.50
C PRO A 192 -29.96 -48.11 23.88
N GLN A 193 -29.63 -48.16 22.59
CA GLN A 193 -29.34 -49.39 21.85
C GLN A 193 -27.88 -49.88 22.01
N GLU A 194 -26.97 -49.05 22.53
CA GLU A 194 -25.58 -49.48 22.84
C GLU A 194 -25.39 -50.02 24.26
N ALA A 195 -26.46 -50.13 25.06
CA ALA A 195 -26.43 -50.60 26.45
C ALA A 195 -26.99 -52.03 26.65
N GLN A 196 -26.99 -52.88 25.63
CA GLN A 196 -27.30 -54.30 25.78
C GLN A 196 -26.11 -55.18 25.36
N PRO A 197 -25.43 -55.86 26.29
CA PRO A 197 -24.62 -57.02 25.94
C PRO A 197 -25.54 -58.19 25.57
N SER A 198 -25.05 -59.03 24.65
CA SER A 198 -25.60 -60.29 24.11
C SER A 198 -26.64 -61.02 24.97
#